data_AF-A0A4R4TRS9-F1
#
_entry.id   AF-A0A4R4TRS9-F1
#
_cell.length_a   1.000
_cell.length_b   1.000
_cell.length_c   1.000
_cell.angle_alpha   90.00
_cell.angle_beta   90.00
_cell.angle_gamma   90.00
#
_symmetry.space_group_name_H-M   'P 1'
#
loop_
_entity.id
_entity.type
_entity.pdbx_description
1 polymer ?
#
loop_
_entity_poly.entity_id
_entity_poly.type
_entity_poly.pdbx_seq_one_letter_code
_entity_poly.pdbx_strand_id
1 'polypeptide(L)'
;AFCTMMLNKGRHPAGRVLSRPSVELMTTDQLTAQQKADNAVFFEGNSGWGLGVGVITRRDDLASVPGRFGWSGGTGTSVYTDPSEDLIGILLTQREMGSPTPQPWFRDFWTTAYQAIDD
;
A
#
# COMPACT_ATOMS: atom_id res chain seq x y z
N ALA A 1 12.45 7.31 -4.87
CA ALA A 1 13.08 7.86 -3.65
C ALA A 1 12.28 7.54 -2.39
N PHE A 2 11.03 8.02 -2.26
CA PHE A 2 10.20 7.79 -1.07
C PHE A 2 9.95 6.30 -0.76
N CYS A 3 9.35 5.54 -1.69
CA CYS A 3 9.05 4.11 -1.47
C CYS A 3 10.31 3.30 -1.15
N THR A 4 11.40 3.55 -1.88
CA THR A 4 12.71 2.93 -1.63
C THR A 4 13.21 3.24 -0.20
N MET A 5 13.03 4.47 0.30
CA MET A 5 13.41 4.84 1.66
C MET A 5 12.54 4.12 2.70
N MET A 6 11.24 4.00 2.46
CA MET A 6 10.32 3.27 3.33
C MET A 6 10.65 1.76 3.36
N LEU A 7 10.86 1.14 2.20
CA LEU A 7 11.30 -0.26 2.05
C LEU A 7 12.62 -0.49 2.81
N ASN A 8 13.57 0.43 2.67
CA ASN A 8 14.87 0.39 3.35
C ASN A 8 14.82 0.89 4.81
N LYS A 9 13.67 0.77 5.49
CA LYS A 9 13.52 1.05 6.94
C LYS A 9 14.05 2.44 7.32
N GLY A 10 13.74 3.43 6.50
CA GLY A 10 14.05 4.84 6.72
C GLY A 10 15.37 5.32 6.12
N ARG A 11 16.09 4.49 5.36
CA ARG A 11 17.38 4.84 4.74
C ARG A 11 17.21 5.26 3.29
N HIS A 12 17.76 6.41 2.93
CA HIS A 12 17.96 6.88 1.58
C HIS A 12 19.47 6.86 1.24
N PRO A 13 19.90 6.82 -0.03
CA PRO A 13 21.33 6.90 -0.37
C PRO A 13 22.06 8.11 0.25
N ALA A 14 21.35 9.23 0.45
CA ALA A 14 21.90 10.44 1.08
C ALA A 14 21.96 10.38 2.63
N GLY A 15 21.46 9.31 3.27
CA GLY A 15 21.45 9.17 4.72
C GLY A 15 20.13 8.63 5.29
N ARG A 16 20.05 8.59 6.62
CA ARG A 16 18.83 8.19 7.33
C ARG A 16 17.84 9.36 7.36
N VAL A 17 16.66 9.15 6.79
CA VAL A 17 15.53 10.12 6.83
C VAL A 17 14.64 9.83 8.03
N LEU A 18 14.34 8.55 8.27
CA LEU A 18 13.51 8.09 9.39
C LEU A 18 14.22 6.99 10.17
N SER A 19 13.93 6.89 11.47
CA SER A 19 14.33 5.72 12.25
C SER A 19 13.53 4.49 11.78
N ARG A 20 14.09 3.29 11.93
CA ARG A 20 13.34 2.05 11.66
C ARG A 20 12.04 1.99 12.48
N PRO A 21 12.02 2.25 13.81
CA PRO A 21 10.78 2.29 14.59
C PRO A 21 9.75 3.31 14.08
N SER A 22 10.19 4.44 13.53
CA SER A 22 9.28 5.43 12.93
C SER A 22 8.58 4.87 11.69
N VAL A 23 9.30 4.16 10.82
CA VAL A 23 8.70 3.51 9.64
C VAL A 23 7.72 2.42 10.08
N GLU A 24 8.09 1.61 11.07
CA GLU A 24 7.21 0.58 11.64
C GLU A 24 5.93 1.18 12.22
N LEU A 25 6.04 2.28 12.99
CA LEU A 25 4.87 2.99 13.51
C LEU A 25 4.00 3.57 12.39
N MET A 26 4.62 4.18 11.36
CA MET A 26 3.88 4.74 10.22
C MET A 26 3.10 3.69 9.42
N THR A 27 3.60 2.45 9.41
CA THR A 27 3.05 1.34 8.60
C THR A 27 2.25 0.34 9.44
N THR A 28 1.94 0.68 10.69
CA THR A 28 1.06 -0.11 11.57
C THR A 28 -0.36 0.46 11.52
N ASP A 29 -1.37 -0.40 11.43
CA ASP A 29 -2.79 0.00 11.50
C ASP A 29 -3.11 0.71 12.82
N GLN A 30 -3.56 1.95 12.74
CA GLN A 30 -3.92 2.81 13.86
C GLN A 30 -5.43 2.80 14.13
N LEU A 31 -6.21 2.09 13.32
CA LEU A 31 -7.67 2.10 13.42
C LEU A 31 -8.20 0.97 14.29
N THR A 32 -9.23 1.30 15.07
CA THR A 32 -10.04 0.30 15.75
C THR A 32 -10.92 -0.46 14.77
N ALA A 33 -11.42 -1.64 15.18
CA ALA A 33 -12.37 -2.40 14.37
C ALA A 33 -13.64 -1.61 14.04
N GLN A 34 -14.15 -0.80 14.98
CA GLN A 34 -15.34 0.03 14.76
C GLN A 34 -15.09 1.11 13.71
N GLN A 35 -13.96 1.81 13.78
CA GLN A 35 -13.61 2.84 12.78
C GLN A 35 -13.51 2.25 11.37
N LYS A 36 -12.98 1.03 11.23
CA LYS A 36 -12.94 0.32 9.95
C LYS A 36 -14.34 -0.09 9.47
N ALA A 37 -15.19 -0.57 10.37
CA ALA A 37 -16.57 -0.93 10.06
C ALA A 37 -17.40 0.28 9.59
N ASP A 38 -17.25 1.43 10.26
CA ASP A 38 -17.95 2.68 9.91
C ASP A 38 -17.49 3.26 8.56
N ASN A 39 -16.32 2.83 8.07
CA ASN A 39 -15.71 3.29 6.83
C ASN A 39 -15.43 2.13 5.86
N ALA A 40 -16.33 1.14 5.83
CA ALA A 40 -16.15 -0.10 5.09
C ALA A 40 -15.80 0.09 3.61
N VAL A 41 -16.26 1.18 2.98
CA VAL A 41 -15.94 1.52 1.57
C VAL A 41 -14.45 1.72 1.30
N PHE A 42 -13.65 2.06 2.31
CA PHE A 42 -12.20 2.27 2.16
C PHE A 42 -11.37 1.07 2.61
N PHE A 43 -11.90 0.28 3.54
CA PHE A 43 -11.12 -0.73 4.26
C PHE A 43 -11.50 -2.17 3.93
N GLU A 44 -12.74 -2.39 3.47
CA GLU A 44 -13.27 -3.67 2.98
C GLU A 44 -12.97 -4.89 3.89
N GLY A 45 -12.74 -4.62 5.19
CA GLY A 45 -12.36 -5.61 6.18
C GLY A 45 -10.98 -6.26 6.00
N ASN A 46 -10.18 -5.83 5.01
CA ASN A 46 -8.84 -6.38 4.72
C ASN A 46 -7.71 -5.38 4.93
N SER A 47 -8.03 -4.10 5.12
CA SER A 47 -7.06 -3.03 5.26
C SER A 47 -7.42 -2.08 6.40
N GLY A 48 -6.47 -1.21 6.73
CA GLY A 48 -6.56 -0.19 7.76
C GLY A 48 -5.75 1.04 7.37
N TRP A 49 -5.48 1.89 8.36
CA TRP A 49 -4.78 3.16 8.12
C TRP A 49 -3.62 3.34 9.09
N GLY A 50 -2.43 3.53 8.53
CA GLY A 50 -1.25 3.94 9.26
C GLY A 50 -1.12 5.46 9.38
N LEU A 51 0.09 5.94 9.65
CA LEU A 51 0.36 7.38 9.65
C LEU A 51 0.68 7.84 8.23
N GLY A 52 -0.38 8.14 7.46
CA GLY A 52 -0.31 8.71 6.12
C GLY A 52 -0.31 7.67 4.97
N VAL A 53 -0.54 6.40 5.27
CA VAL A 53 -0.61 5.31 4.28
C VAL A 53 -1.71 4.31 4.65
N GLY A 54 -2.32 3.68 3.65
CA GLY A 54 -3.15 2.49 3.86
C GLY A 54 -2.27 1.29 4.16
N VAL A 55 -2.75 0.38 5.01
CA VAL A 55 -2.02 -0.83 5.44
C VAL A 55 -2.91 -2.03 5.19
N ILE A 56 -2.40 -3.03 4.47
CA ILE A 56 -3.10 -4.32 4.32
C ILE A 56 -2.93 -5.13 5.59
N THR A 57 -4.03 -5.66 6.12
CA THR A 57 -4.10 -6.40 7.39
C THR A 57 -4.50 -7.86 7.21
N ARG A 58 -5.12 -8.22 6.08
CA ARG A 58 -5.53 -9.58 5.76
C ARG A 58 -5.42 -9.82 4.25
N ARG A 59 -5.05 -11.04 3.87
CA ARG A 59 -5.05 -11.50 2.48
C ARG A 59 -6.42 -11.97 2.04
N ASP A 60 -6.92 -11.41 0.96
CA ASP A 60 -8.14 -11.82 0.25
C ASP A 60 -8.00 -11.77 -1.28
N ASP A 61 -6.85 -11.31 -1.78
CA ASP A 61 -6.40 -11.49 -3.15
C ASP A 61 -4.89 -11.79 -3.20
N LEU A 62 -4.35 -11.92 -4.42
CA LEU A 62 -2.93 -12.26 -4.63
C LEU A 62 -1.98 -11.17 -4.10
N ALA A 63 -2.33 -9.91 -4.27
CA ALA A 63 -1.49 -8.74 -3.96
C ALA A 63 -1.77 -8.14 -2.56
N SER A 64 -2.84 -8.55 -1.87
CA SER A 64 -3.21 -8.11 -0.53
C SER A 64 -2.37 -8.80 0.55
N VAL A 65 -1.05 -8.57 0.54
CA VAL A 65 -0.14 -9.13 1.55
C VAL A 65 -0.20 -8.35 2.86
N PRO A 66 -0.46 -8.99 4.02
CA PRO A 66 -0.42 -8.29 5.30
C PRO A 66 0.91 -7.57 5.53
N GLY A 67 0.86 -6.29 5.88
CA GLY A 67 2.04 -5.43 6.03
C GLY A 67 2.44 -4.66 4.77
N ARG A 68 1.89 -4.98 3.60
CA ARG A 68 1.96 -4.12 2.42
C ARG A 68 1.29 -2.79 2.72
N PHE A 69 1.93 -1.68 2.35
CA PHE A 69 1.40 -0.34 2.61
C PHE A 69 1.50 0.57 1.38
N GLY A 70 0.58 1.52 1.27
CA GLY A 70 0.49 2.38 0.10
C GLY A 70 -0.83 3.14 -0.02
N TRP A 71 -1.08 3.67 -1.22
CA TRP A 71 -2.33 4.37 -1.53
C TRP A 71 -2.63 4.39 -3.03
N SER A 72 -3.93 4.46 -3.35
CA SER A 72 -4.42 4.74 -4.70
C SER A 72 -5.01 6.14 -4.75
N GLY A 73 -4.48 6.96 -5.67
CA GLY A 73 -4.88 8.35 -5.86
C GLY A 73 -5.95 8.49 -6.94
N GLY A 74 -6.94 9.33 -6.68
CA GLY A 74 -8.09 9.57 -7.57
C GLY A 74 -7.73 10.02 -8.98
N THR A 75 -6.52 10.53 -9.23
CA THR A 75 -6.03 10.93 -10.57
C THR A 75 -5.49 9.77 -11.41
N GLY A 76 -5.76 8.52 -11.01
CA GLY A 76 -5.36 7.34 -11.77
C GLY A 76 -3.99 6.79 -11.40
N THR A 77 -3.58 6.98 -10.14
CA THR A 77 -2.27 6.55 -9.63
C THR A 77 -2.44 5.49 -8.55
N SER A 78 -1.51 4.55 -8.46
CA SER A 78 -1.47 3.55 -7.38
C SER A 78 -0.03 3.27 -7.00
N VAL A 79 0.29 3.29 -5.71
CA VAL A 79 1.62 3.00 -5.21
C VAL A 79 1.54 2.19 -3.94
N TYR A 80 2.26 1.06 -3.92
CA TYR A 80 2.40 0.25 -2.71
C TYR A 80 3.82 -0.29 -2.60
N THR A 81 4.27 -0.45 -1.36
CA THR A 81 5.52 -1.09 -0.97
C THR A 81 5.17 -2.33 -0.16
N ASP A 82 5.74 -3.46 -0.54
CA ASP A 82 5.65 -4.72 0.17
C ASP A 82 7.04 -5.12 0.68
N PRO A 83 7.30 -4.92 1.99
CA PRO A 83 8.57 -5.32 2.58
C PRO A 83 8.81 -6.83 2.64
N SER A 84 7.74 -7.65 2.57
CA SER A 84 7.87 -9.10 2.64
C SER A 84 8.33 -9.70 1.31
N GLU A 85 7.96 -9.07 0.20
CA GLU A 85 8.32 -9.47 -1.17
C GLU A 85 9.45 -8.59 -1.77
N ASP A 86 10.10 -7.72 -0.97
CA ASP A 86 11.06 -6.69 -1.41
C ASP A 86 10.59 -5.89 -2.65
N LEU A 87 9.27 -5.63 -2.72
CA LEU A 87 8.60 -5.14 -3.93
C LEU A 87 8.09 -3.71 -3.76
N ILE A 88 8.28 -2.89 -4.80
CA ILE A 88 7.60 -1.60 -4.96
C ILE A 88 6.87 -1.60 -6.30
N GLY A 89 5.55 -1.43 -6.26
CA GLY A 89 4.74 -1.21 -7.47
C GLY A 89 4.27 0.23 -7.58
N ILE A 90 4.33 0.78 -8.80
CA ILE A 90 3.82 2.11 -9.11
C ILE A 90 3.08 2.05 -10.45
N LEU A 91 1.80 2.44 -10.44
CA LEU A 91 0.96 2.59 -11.61
C LEU A 91 0.61 4.07 -11.82
N LEU A 92 0.79 4.59 -13.03
CA LEU A 92 0.50 5.97 -13.42
C LEU A 92 -0.27 6.00 -14.75
N THR A 93 -1.59 6.22 -14.71
CA THR A 93 -2.45 6.08 -15.92
C THR A 93 -2.97 7.37 -16.53
N GLN A 94 -2.85 8.53 -15.86
CA GLN A 94 -3.46 9.81 -16.30
C GLN A 94 -4.97 9.70 -16.57
N ARG A 95 -5.69 8.86 -15.80
CA ARG A 95 -7.13 8.63 -15.92
C ARG A 95 -7.77 8.74 -14.54
N GLU A 96 -8.58 9.77 -14.36
CA GLU A 96 -9.29 10.00 -13.10
C GLU A 96 -10.27 8.86 -12.77
N MET A 97 -10.41 8.59 -11.48
CA MET A 97 -11.39 7.67 -10.91
C MET A 97 -12.76 8.32 -10.85
N GLY A 98 -13.77 7.68 -11.44
CA GLY A 98 -15.16 8.15 -11.39
C GLY A 98 -15.92 7.74 -10.14
N SER A 99 -15.33 6.88 -9.29
CA SER A 99 -15.91 6.41 -8.03
C SER A 99 -14.80 5.97 -7.06
N PRO A 100 -15.14 5.67 -5.78
CA PRO A 100 -14.19 5.09 -4.83
C PRO A 100 -13.66 3.71 -5.25
N THR A 101 -14.37 3.00 -6.13
CA THR A 101 -13.95 1.69 -6.64
C THR A 101 -12.89 1.88 -7.72
N PRO A 102 -11.68 1.30 -7.57
CA PRO A 102 -10.65 1.35 -8.61
C PRO A 102 -11.12 0.72 -9.91
N GLN A 103 -10.66 1.27 -11.04
CA GLN A 103 -10.94 0.70 -12.35
C GLN A 103 -10.18 -0.63 -12.54
N PRO A 104 -10.66 -1.54 -13.42
CA PRO A 104 -10.14 -2.91 -13.51
C PRO A 104 -8.63 -3.01 -13.73
N TRP A 105 -8.04 -2.08 -14.49
CA TRP A 105 -6.60 -2.09 -14.78
C TRP A 105 -5.70 -1.90 -13.55
N PHE A 106 -6.22 -1.35 -12.44
CA PHE A 106 -5.48 -1.32 -11.17
C PHE A 106 -5.29 -2.75 -10.65
N ARG A 107 -6.36 -3.54 -10.65
CA ARG A 107 -6.32 -4.95 -10.24
C ARG A 107 -5.46 -5.77 -11.19
N ASP A 108 -5.58 -5.55 -12.50
CA ASP A 108 -4.77 -6.27 -13.49
C ASP A 108 -3.28 -5.99 -13.30
N PHE A 109 -2.92 -4.73 -13.07
CA PHE A 109 -1.54 -4.34 -12.75
C PHE A 109 -1.01 -5.07 -11.51
N TRP A 110 -1.74 -5.01 -10.39
CA TRP A 110 -1.29 -5.64 -9.14
C TRP A 110 -1.26 -7.17 -9.23
N THR A 111 -2.24 -7.78 -9.88
CA THR A 111 -2.27 -9.23 -10.10
C THR A 111 -1.07 -9.67 -10.94
N THR A 112 -0.81 -8.99 -12.06
CA THR A 112 0.30 -9.31 -12.96
C THR A 112 1.65 -9.12 -12.26
N ALA A 113 1.81 -8.04 -11.47
CA ALA A 113 3.05 -7.78 -10.75
C ALA A 113 3.39 -8.90 -9.75
N TYR A 114 2.39 -9.41 -9.02
CA TYR A 114 2.60 -10.51 -8.07
C TYR A 114 2.74 -11.87 -8.75
N GLN A 115 2.07 -12.10 -9.89
CA GLN A 115 2.27 -13.32 -10.69
C GLN A 115 3.67 -13.43 -11.29
N ALA A 116 4.39 -12.31 -11.41
CA ALA A 116 5.73 -12.27 -11.99
C ALA A 116 6.86 -12.50 -10.95
N ILE A 117 6.52 -12.70 -9.67
CA ILE A 117 7.47 -13.12 -8.64
C ILE A 117 7.79 -14.61 -8.91
N ASP A 118 9.07 -14.93 -9.13
CA ASP A 118 9.55 -16.23 -9.65
C ASP A 118 10.68 -16.81 -8.78
N ASP A 119 10.49 -16.81 -7.46
CA ASP A 119 11.44 -17.32 -6.47
C ASP A 119 11.01 -18.64 -5.78
#